data_AF-A0A9C8HW46-F1
#
_entry.id   AF-A0A9C8HW46-F1
#
_cell.length_a   1.000
_cell.length_b   1.000
_cell.length_c   1.000
_cell.angle_alpha   90.00
_cell.angle_beta   90.00
_cell.angle_gamma   90.00
#
_symmetry.space_group_name_H-M   'P 1'
#
loop_
_entity.id
_entity.type
_entity.pdbx_description
1 polymer ?
#
loop_
_entity_poly.entity_id
_entity_poly.type
_entity_poly.pdbx_seq_one_letter_code
_entity_poly.pdbx_strand_id
1 'polypeptide(L)' 'TYLRSHNYDVLYIDNADRNDYAETVIYDRVGKIKQAELLGDLLGTDNVFTRKKSESYVDITVILGKDIKRKLKEIR' A
#
# COMPACT_ATOMS: atom_id res chain seq x y z
N THR A 1 7.06 -5.64 -11.34
CA THR A 1 6.67 -5.73 -9.91
C THR A 1 5.23 -6.18 -9.81
N TYR A 2 4.84 -6.88 -8.73
CA TYR A 2 3.49 -7.45 -8.55
C TYR A 2 2.36 -6.43 -8.77
N LEU A 3 2.51 -5.20 -8.28
CA LEU A 3 1.49 -4.16 -8.48
C LEU A 3 1.35 -3.70 -9.93
N ARG A 4 2.46 -3.59 -10.67
CA ARG A 4 2.43 -3.22 -12.10
C ARG A 4 1.73 -4.28 -12.95
N SER A 5 1.83 -5.57 -12.59
CA SER A 5 1.06 -6.62 -13.29
C SER A 5 -0.44 -6.60 -12.97
N HIS A 6 -0.86 -5.80 -11.97
CA HIS A 6 -2.26 -5.56 -11.61
C HIS A 6 -2.70 -4.13 -11.98
N ASN A 7 -2.10 -3.53 -13.01
CA ASN A 7 -2.45 -2.22 -13.56
C ASN A 7 -2.29 -1.01 -12.62
N TYR A 8 -1.46 -1.12 -11.57
CA TYR A 8 -1.05 0.04 -10.79
C TYR A 8 0.19 0.69 -11.39
N ASP A 9 0.15 2.01 -11.57
CA ASP A 9 1.34 2.79 -11.90
C ASP A 9 2.18 3.01 -10.64
N VAL A 10 3.34 2.36 -10.60
CA VAL A 10 4.28 2.46 -9.48
C VAL A 10 5.35 3.47 -9.87
N LEU A 11 5.24 4.70 -9.34
CA LEU A 11 6.17 5.79 -9.67
C LEU A 11 7.58 5.57 -9.10
N TYR A 12 7.69 5.13 -7.84
CA TYR A 12 8.98 4.80 -7.22
C TYR A 12 8.84 3.79 -6.10
N ILE A 13 9.97 3.19 -5.71
CA ILE A 13 10.11 2.24 -4.61
C ILE A 13 11.32 2.68 -3.81
N ASP A 14 11.14 2.79 -2.49
CA ASP A 14 12.20 3.18 -1.55
C ASP A 14 12.03 2.45 -0.22
N ASN A 15 13.03 2.53 0.64
CA ASN A 15 12.94 2.05 2.01
C ASN A 15 11.92 2.88 2.79
N ALA A 16 11.14 2.21 3.63
CA ALA A 16 10.31 2.90 4.61
C ALA A 16 11.18 3.65 5.64
N ASP A 17 10.57 4.60 6.33
CA ASP A 17 11.18 5.39 7.42
C ASP A 17 11.68 4.51 8.58
N ARG A 18 11.08 3.32 8.74
CA ARG A 18 11.54 2.29 9.68
C ARG A 18 11.41 0.89 9.06
N ASN A 19 12.18 -0.06 9.59
CA ASN A 19 12.28 -1.43 9.07
C ASN A 19 11.50 -2.47 9.91
N ASP A 20 10.75 -2.03 10.91
CA ASP A 20 10.14 -2.88 11.93
C ASP A 20 8.60 -2.90 11.88
N TYR A 21 7.99 -2.38 10.81
CA TYR A 21 6.55 -2.49 10.57
C TYR A 21 6.08 -3.95 10.71
N ALA A 22 5.29 -4.22 11.74
CA ALA A 22 4.69 -5.52 11.94
C ALA A 22 3.66 -5.81 10.84
N GLU A 23 2.88 -4.80 10.48
CA GLU A 23 1.77 -4.90 9.56
C GLU A 23 1.95 -4.02 8.31
N THR A 24 1.42 -4.48 7.19
CA THR A 24 1.38 -3.74 5.93
C THR A 24 0.30 -2.68 5.99
N VAL A 25 0.66 -1.44 5.65
CA VAL A 25 -0.22 -0.27 5.76
C VAL A 25 -0.31 0.45 4.41
N ILE A 26 -1.50 0.92 4.08
CA ILE A 26 -1.79 1.70 2.88
C ILE A 26 -2.27 3.09 3.29
N TYR A 27 -1.67 4.12 2.68
CA TYR A 27 -2.05 5.51 2.86
C TYR A 27 -2.61 6.11 1.58
N ASP A 28 -3.88 6.54 1.62
CA ASP A 28 -4.48 7.43 0.63
C ASP A 28 -3.99 8.87 0.87
N ARG A 29 -3.29 9.44 -0.10
CA ARG A 29 -2.65 10.76 -0.03
C ARG A 29 -3.48 11.88 -0.60
N VAL A 30 -4.56 11.57 -1.33
CA VAL A 30 -5.37 12.54 -2.06
C VAL A 30 -6.83 12.60 -1.59
N GLY A 31 -7.23 11.72 -0.67
CA GLY A 31 -8.61 11.66 -0.16
C GLY A 31 -9.53 10.78 -1.01
N LYS A 32 -8.97 9.89 -1.83
CA LYS A 32 -9.70 8.93 -2.68
C LYS A 32 -9.55 7.53 -2.09
N ILE A 33 -10.19 7.31 -0.94
CA ILE A 33 -9.97 6.10 -0.11
C ILE A 33 -10.32 4.79 -0.83
N LYS A 34 -11.34 4.79 -1.70
CA LYS A 34 -11.81 3.59 -2.42
C LYS A 34 -10.70 2.90 -3.22
N GLN A 35 -9.82 3.68 -3.84
CA GLN A 35 -8.70 3.16 -4.61
C GLN A 35 -7.66 2.48 -3.71
N ALA A 36 -7.47 3.02 -2.51
CA ALA A 36 -6.59 2.44 -1.50
C ALA A 36 -7.19 1.18 -0.87
N GLU A 37 -8.52 1.14 -0.68
CA GLU A 37 -9.25 -0.05 -0.20
C GLU A 37 -9.14 -1.21 -1.21
N LEU A 38 -9.34 -0.96 -2.50
CA LEU A 38 -9.16 -1.98 -3.55
C LEU A 38 -7.73 -2.56 -3.57
N LEU A 39 -6.73 -1.71 -3.29
CA LEU A 39 -5.34 -2.17 -3.14
C LEU A 39 -5.15 -2.97 -1.85
N GLY A 40 -5.88 -2.62 -0.78
CA GLY A 40 -5.97 -3.38 0.45
C GLY A 40 -6.46 -4.79 0.21
N ASP A 41 -7.57 -4.94 -0.52
CA ASP A 41 -8.12 -6.25 -0.90
C ASP A 41 -7.11 -7.08 -1.70
N LEU A 42 -6.43 -6.46 -2.66
CA LEU A 42 -5.40 -7.12 -3.48
C LEU A 42 -4.19 -7.60 -2.65
N LEU A 43 -3.86 -6.87 -1.57
CA LEU A 43 -2.73 -7.16 -0.70
C LEU A 43 -3.12 -7.92 0.58
N GLY A 44 -4.42 -8.17 0.80
CA GLY A 44 -4.96 -8.85 1.97
C GLY A 44 -4.85 -8.02 3.25
N THR A 45 -4.96 -6.69 3.16
CA THR A 45 -4.82 -5.80 4.31
C THR A 45 -5.93 -4.77 4.43
N ASP A 46 -6.54 -4.72 5.62
CA ASP A 46 -7.56 -3.74 5.98
C ASP A 46 -6.95 -2.46 6.60
N ASN A 47 -5.62 -2.43 6.76
CA ASN A 47 -4.88 -1.31 7.31
C ASN A 47 -4.75 -0.16 6.29
N VAL A 48 -5.88 0.45 5.95
CA VAL A 48 -6.00 1.49 4.94
C VAL A 48 -6.44 2.79 5.62
N PHE A 49 -5.68 3.86 5.44
CA PHE A 49 -5.95 5.15 6.08
C PHE A 49 -5.80 6.32 5.11
N THR A 50 -6.69 7.32 5.20
CA THR A 50 -6.45 8.60 4.54
C THR A 50 -5.45 9.43 5.35
N ARG A 51 -4.31 9.75 4.72
CA ARG A 51 -3.29 10.69 5.23
C ARG A 51 -2.88 11.64 4.12
N LYS A 52 -3.73 12.65 3.90
CA LYS A 52 -3.52 13.68 2.88
C LYS A 52 -2.16 14.34 3.03
N LYS A 53 -1.45 14.54 1.92
CA LYS A 53 -0.18 15.26 1.87
C LYS A 53 -0.20 16.18 0.66
N SER A 54 -0.18 17.49 0.91
CA SER A 54 -0.36 18.55 -0.10
C SER A 54 0.64 18.48 -1.26
N GLU A 55 1.83 17.93 -1.01
CA GLU A 55 2.92 17.80 -1.99
C GLU A 55 3.20 16.34 -2.36
N SER A 56 2.21 15.46 -2.24
CA SER A 56 2.39 14.07 -2.66
C SER A 56 2.36 13.94 -4.18
N TYR A 57 3.44 13.43 -4.75
CA TYR A 57 3.50 13.05 -6.17
C TYR A 57 2.75 11.73 -6.48
N VAL A 58 2.25 11.05 -5.45
CA VAL A 58 1.53 9.77 -5.56
C VAL A 58 0.16 9.87 -4.89
N ASP A 59 -0.82 9.16 -5.44
CA ASP A 59 -2.15 9.03 -4.84
C ASP A 59 -2.15 8.10 -3.62
N ILE A 60 -1.32 7.05 -3.65
CA ILE A 60 -1.27 6.00 -2.63
C ILE A 60 0.19 5.73 -2.25
N THR A 61 0.45 5.57 -0.95
CA THR A 61 1.70 5.01 -0.44
C THR A 61 1.43 3.67 0.21
N VAL A 62 2.22 2.64 -0.11
CA VAL A 62 2.15 1.33 0.55
C VAL A 62 3.44 1.13 1.35
N ILE A 63 3.31 0.80 2.63
CA ILE A 63 4.41 0.38 3.49
C ILE A 63 4.25 -1.12 3.73
N LEU A 64 5.25 -1.90 3.31
CA LEU A 64 5.25 -3.35 3.47
C LEU A 64 5.70 -3.74 4.89
N GLY A 65 4.82 -4.43 5.61
CA GLY A 65 5.13 -5.00 6.92
C GLY A 65 5.71 -6.42 6.82
N LYS A 66 6.11 -6.97 7.96
CA LYS A 66 6.59 -8.36 8.07
C LYS A 66 5.51 -9.40 7.71
N ASP A 67 4.24 -9.01 7.80
CA ASP A 67 3.06 -9.81 7.48
C ASP A 67 2.81 -10.01 5.97
N ILE A 68 3.40 -9.21 5.07
CA ILE A 68 3.03 -9.22 3.63
C ILE A 68 3.18 -10.59 2.98
N LYS A 69 4.24 -11.34 3.34
CA LYS A 69 4.48 -12.68 2.78
C LYS A 69 3.43 -13.69 3.21
N ARG A 70 2.85 -13.52 4.39
CA ARG A 70 1.75 -14.36 4.88
C ARG A 70 0.46 -13.99 4.14
N LYS A 71 0.13 -12.70 4.08
CA LYS A 71 -1.08 -12.18 3.43
C LYS A 71 -1.18 -12.58 1.95
N LEU A 72 -0.08 -12.45 1.19
CA LEU A 72 -0.04 -12.86 -0.22
C LEU A 72 -0.17 -14.37 -0.46
N LYS A 73 0.04 -15.21 0.56
CA LYS A 73 -0.20 -16.66 0.45
C LYS A 73 -1.65 -17.03 0.74
N GLU A 74 -2.33 -16.29 1.60
CA GLU A 74 -3.72 -16.53 1.99
C GLU A 74 -4.71 -16.16 0.87
N ILE A 75 -4.30 -15.29 -0.06
CA ILE A 75 -5.08 -14.87 -1.23
C ILE A 75 -4.95 -15.85 -2.41
N ARG A 76 -4.00 -16.81 -2.37
CA ARG A 76 -3.67 -17.73 -3.46
C ARG A 76 -4.42 -19.05 -3.40
#